data_AF-A0A931RI12-F1
#
_entry.id   AF-A0A931RI12-F1
#
_cell.length_a   1.000
_cell.length_b   1.000
_cell.length_c   1.000
_cell.angle_alpha   90.00
_cell.angle_beta   90.00
_cell.angle_gamma   90.00
#
_symmetry.space_group_name_H-M   'P 1'
#
loop_
_entity.id
_entity.type
_entity.pdbx_description
1 polymer ?
#
loop_
_entity_poly.entity_id
_entity_poly.type
_entity_poly.pdbx_seq_one_letter_code
_entity_poly.pdbx_strand_id
1 'polypeptide(L)'
;MPKKPKLEIFRSYIKTIENSVGSNLFRNLYYRIKGKVIDVLNDGDLSCAIYVTTILYLFNLIKERHTTVTSTIDDIKKSGWYEIKKPRKGALILWDYRKNVDGTRGKYRHVGFYINKKTAVSNSSSRRIVARHHPTFGKFPSGEVRREILAYYWNDKLT
;
A
#
# COMPACT_ATOMS: atom_id res chain seq x y z
N MET A 1 20.09 31.46 -17.03
CA MET A 1 19.97 30.57 -15.86
C MET A 1 19.88 29.12 -16.35
N PRO A 2 20.63 28.17 -15.78
CA PRO A 2 20.49 26.77 -16.16
C PRO A 2 19.07 26.27 -15.86
N LYS A 3 18.50 25.49 -16.78
CA LYS A 3 17.15 24.94 -16.64
C LYS A 3 17.13 24.02 -15.41
N LYS A 4 16.21 24.26 -14.47
CA LYS A 4 16.09 23.43 -13.26
C LYS A 4 15.84 21.97 -13.68
N PRO A 5 16.56 20.99 -13.09
CA PRO A 5 16.34 19.58 -13.41
C PRO A 5 14.89 19.17 -13.11
N LYS A 6 14.31 18.36 -14.01
CA LYS A 6 12.98 17.77 -13.84
C LYS A 6 13.12 16.39 -13.20
N LEU A 7 12.33 16.13 -12.15
CA LEU A 7 12.27 14.81 -11.53
C LEU A 7 11.60 13.81 -12.48
N GLU A 8 12.24 12.68 -12.71
CA GLU A 8 11.64 11.54 -13.39
C GLU A 8 10.77 10.75 -12.40
N ILE A 9 9.51 11.17 -12.27
CA ILE A 9 8.60 10.74 -11.20
C ILE A 9 8.37 9.23 -11.27
N PHE A 10 7.98 8.69 -12.42
CA PHE A 10 7.58 7.28 -12.52
C PHE A 10 8.74 6.34 -12.19
N ARG A 11 9.92 6.57 -12.77
CA ARG A 11 11.11 5.74 -12.51
C ARG A 11 11.51 5.78 -11.05
N SER A 12 11.53 6.98 -10.46
CA SER A 12 11.89 7.18 -9.06
C SER A 12 10.87 6.52 -8.12
N TYR A 13 9.58 6.70 -8.40
CA TYR A 13 8.47 6.09 -7.66
C TYR A 13 8.54 4.57 -7.62
N ILE A 14 8.69 3.94 -8.79
CA ILE A 14 8.84 2.49 -8.90
C ILE A 14 10.07 2.01 -8.14
N LYS A 15 11.20 2.72 -8.27
CA LYS A 15 12.43 2.30 -7.61
C LYS A 15 12.35 2.43 -6.09
N THR A 16 11.67 3.46 -5.58
CA THR A 16 11.37 3.62 -4.15
C THR A 16 10.53 2.45 -3.63
N ILE A 17 9.49 2.04 -4.35
CA ILE A 17 8.68 0.86 -3.98
C ILE A 17 9.55 -0.40 -3.94
N GLU A 18 10.33 -0.64 -4.98
CA GLU A 18 11.17 -1.83 -5.09
C GLU A 18 12.25 -1.89 -4.00
N ASN A 19 12.89 -0.76 -3.70
CA ASN A 19 13.93 -0.64 -2.68
C ASN A 19 13.35 -0.66 -1.25
N SER A 20 12.06 -0.39 -1.07
CA SER A 20 11.42 -0.46 0.26
C SER A 20 11.24 -1.89 0.77
N VAL A 21 11.32 -2.90 -0.09
CA VAL A 21 11.15 -4.32 0.29
C VAL A 21 12.23 -4.72 1.30
N GLY A 22 11.80 -5.33 2.41
CA GLY A 22 12.68 -5.72 3.53
C GLY A 22 12.87 -4.61 4.57
N SER A 23 12.36 -3.41 4.34
CA SER A 23 12.54 -2.29 5.26
C SER A 23 11.63 -2.37 6.50
N ASN A 24 12.20 -1.93 7.64
CA ASN A 24 11.50 -1.69 8.90
C ASN A 24 11.06 -0.23 9.09
N LEU A 25 11.33 0.64 8.11
CA LEU A 25 11.09 2.09 8.23
C LEU A 25 9.63 2.45 8.58
N PHE A 26 8.69 1.60 8.17
CA PHE A 26 7.26 1.85 8.34
C PHE A 26 6.66 1.09 9.53
N ARG A 27 7.47 0.42 10.35
CA ARG A 27 6.99 -0.51 11.37
C ARG A 27 6.23 0.18 12.50
N ASN A 28 6.72 1.31 12.99
CA ASN A 28 6.16 1.99 14.17
C ASN A 28 5.80 3.44 13.85
N LEU A 29 4.71 3.93 14.44
CA LEU A 29 4.34 5.35 14.43
C LEU A 29 3.66 5.67 15.76
N TYR A 30 4.24 6.61 16.51
CA TYR A 30 3.81 6.88 17.87
C TYR A 30 2.96 8.15 17.94
N TYR A 31 1.74 8.03 18.47
CA TYR A 31 0.86 9.16 18.77
C TYR A 31 0.63 9.29 20.27
N ARG A 32 0.38 10.52 20.73
CA ARG A 32 -0.06 10.80 22.09
C ARG A 32 -1.58 10.91 22.11
N ILE A 33 -2.25 9.95 22.76
CA ILE A 33 -3.71 9.88 22.85
C ILE A 33 -4.09 9.84 24.33
N LYS A 34 -4.87 10.82 24.80
CA LYS A 34 -5.28 10.95 26.22
C LYS A 34 -4.08 10.83 27.18
N GLY A 35 -2.99 11.53 26.87
CA GLY A 35 -1.76 11.55 27.68
C GLY A 35 -0.80 10.37 27.46
N LYS A 36 -1.23 9.25 26.87
CA LYS A 36 -0.40 8.06 26.66
C LYS A 36 0.23 8.05 25.27
N VAL A 37 1.50 7.63 25.18
CA VAL A 37 2.19 7.36 23.91
C VAL A 37 1.83 5.95 23.45
N ILE A 38 1.30 5.83 22.25
CA ILE A 38 0.81 4.57 21.67
C ILE A 38 1.44 4.39 20.29
N ASP A 39 2.02 3.23 20.03
CA ASP A 39 2.34 2.81 18.65
C ASP A 39 1.05 2.44 17.93
N VAL A 40 0.57 3.34 17.07
CA VAL A 40 -0.71 3.15 16.37
C VAL A 40 -0.62 2.10 15.26
N LEU A 41 0.59 1.61 14.94
CA LEU A 41 0.81 0.58 13.94
C LEU A 41 0.96 -0.83 14.52
N ASN A 42 0.98 -0.95 15.86
CA ASN A 42 1.08 -2.21 16.59
C ASN A 42 2.27 -3.06 16.11
N ASP A 43 3.48 -2.51 16.22
CA ASP A 43 4.74 -3.14 15.80
C ASP A 43 4.72 -3.63 14.33
N GLY A 44 4.04 -2.90 13.46
CA GLY A 44 3.95 -3.18 12.03
C GLY A 44 2.77 -4.05 11.61
N ASP A 45 1.91 -4.47 12.53
CA ASP A 45 0.68 -5.22 12.20
C ASP A 45 -0.26 -4.42 11.28
N LEU A 46 -0.36 -3.11 11.53
CA LEU A 46 -1.29 -2.19 10.88
C LEU A 46 -0.57 -1.21 9.92
N SER A 47 0.65 -1.55 9.50
CA SER A 47 1.52 -0.62 8.77
C SER A 47 1.18 -0.42 7.27
N CYS A 48 0.24 -1.17 6.70
CA CYS A 48 -0.02 -1.14 5.26
C CYS A 48 -0.37 0.26 4.71
N ALA A 49 -1.24 1.00 5.40
CA ALA A 49 -1.66 2.32 4.98
C ALA A 49 -0.54 3.35 5.11
N ILE A 50 0.21 3.32 6.23
CA ILE A 50 1.31 4.29 6.42
C ILE A 50 2.44 4.04 5.42
N TYR A 51 2.72 2.78 5.07
CA TYR A 51 3.69 2.42 4.06
C TYR A 51 3.33 3.04 2.71
N VAL A 52 2.11 2.75 2.23
CA VAL A 52 1.63 3.25 0.94
C VAL A 52 1.61 4.77 0.94
N THR A 53 0.98 5.38 1.94
CA THR A 53 0.81 6.83 1.97
C THR A 53 2.12 7.59 2.16
N THR A 54 3.11 7.04 2.86
CA THR A 54 4.44 7.66 2.94
C THR A 54 5.11 7.74 1.57
N ILE A 55 5.03 6.67 0.76
CA ILE A 55 5.58 6.71 -0.60
C ILE A 55 4.77 7.68 -1.48
N LEU A 56 3.44 7.62 -1.45
CA LEU A 56 2.61 8.51 -2.25
C LEU A 56 2.84 9.99 -1.91
N TYR A 57 2.98 10.30 -0.62
CA TYR A 57 3.23 11.63 -0.12
C TYR A 57 4.60 12.16 -0.58
N LEU A 58 5.65 11.32 -0.55
CA LEU A 58 7.00 11.67 -1.04
C LEU A 58 6.99 12.16 -2.50
N PHE A 59 6.06 11.68 -3.32
CA PHE A 59 5.92 12.06 -4.73
C PHE A 59 4.77 13.05 -4.99
N ASN A 60 4.19 13.67 -3.96
CA ASN A 60 3.06 14.60 -4.06
C ASN A 60 1.85 14.00 -4.83
N LEU A 61 1.59 12.71 -4.62
CA LEU A 61 0.49 11.96 -5.22
C LEU A 61 -0.73 11.88 -4.30
N ILE A 62 -0.60 12.31 -3.04
CA ILE A 62 -1.67 12.49 -2.06
C ILE A 62 -1.40 13.74 -1.22
N LYS A 63 -2.40 14.20 -0.45
CA LYS A 63 -2.26 15.40 0.38
C LYS A 63 -1.63 15.12 1.74
N GLU A 64 -1.96 13.99 2.37
CA GLU A 64 -1.52 13.67 3.73
C GLU A 64 -1.14 12.20 3.90
N ARG A 65 -0.37 11.88 4.94
CA ARG A 65 -0.09 10.48 5.32
C ARG A 65 -1.22 9.94 6.18
N HIS A 66 -1.60 8.68 5.98
CA HIS A 66 -2.71 8.05 6.70
C HIS A 66 -2.29 6.71 7.31
N THR A 67 -2.87 6.39 8.48
CA THR A 67 -2.68 5.09 9.16
C THR A 67 -3.81 4.11 8.89
N THR A 68 -4.88 4.53 8.20
CA THR A 68 -6.02 3.67 7.88
C THR A 68 -6.22 3.54 6.37
N VAL A 69 -6.73 2.39 5.94
CA VAL A 69 -7.06 2.13 4.54
C VAL A 69 -8.19 3.05 4.07
N THR A 70 -9.21 3.28 4.90
CA THR A 70 -10.34 4.15 4.54
C THR A 70 -9.88 5.57 4.21
N SER A 71 -9.13 6.22 5.11
CA SER A 71 -8.60 7.56 4.87
C SER A 71 -7.64 7.60 3.68
N THR A 72 -6.86 6.53 3.47
CA THR A 72 -6.01 6.39 2.27
C THR A 72 -6.84 6.44 0.98
N ILE A 73 -7.92 5.66 0.89
CA ILE A 73 -8.77 5.61 -0.31
C ILE A 73 -9.48 6.95 -0.55
N ASP A 74 -9.94 7.62 0.51
CA ASP A 74 -10.57 8.93 0.39
C ASP A 74 -9.60 9.99 -0.14
N ASP A 75 -8.36 10.01 0.35
CA ASP A 75 -7.36 10.99 -0.07
C ASP A 75 -6.84 10.73 -1.49
N ILE A 76 -6.59 9.47 -1.88
CA ILE A 76 -6.16 9.18 -3.27
C ILE A 76 -7.22 9.65 -4.27
N LYS A 77 -8.52 9.42 -4.00
CA LYS A 77 -9.61 9.87 -4.87
C LYS A 77 -9.63 11.39 -4.99
N LYS A 78 -9.49 12.10 -3.86
CA LYS A 78 -9.38 13.58 -3.82
C LYS A 78 -8.09 14.10 -4.46
N SER A 79 -7.08 13.25 -4.62
CA SER A 79 -5.76 13.56 -5.18
C SER A 79 -5.61 13.13 -6.65
N GLY A 80 -6.73 12.85 -7.33
CA GLY A 80 -6.77 12.55 -8.76
C GLY A 80 -6.45 11.09 -9.11
N TRP A 81 -6.48 10.19 -8.15
CA TRP A 81 -6.44 8.76 -8.46
C TRP A 81 -7.82 8.27 -8.89
N TYR A 82 -7.87 7.45 -9.94
CA TYR A 82 -9.09 6.85 -10.44
C TYR A 82 -8.94 5.34 -10.61
N GLU A 83 -10.06 4.63 -10.55
CA GLU A 83 -10.08 3.18 -10.70
C GLU A 83 -9.77 2.76 -12.14
N ILE A 84 -8.95 1.70 -12.30
CA ILE A 84 -8.57 1.14 -13.60
C ILE A 84 -8.89 -0.36 -13.66
N LYS A 85 -9.45 -0.81 -14.78
CA LYS A 85 -9.77 -2.22 -15.01
C LYS A 85 -8.54 -3.09 -15.29
N LYS A 86 -7.58 -2.57 -16.04
CA LYS A 86 -6.34 -3.27 -16.41
C LYS A 86 -5.19 -2.76 -15.54
N PRO A 87 -4.62 -3.57 -14.64
CA PRO A 87 -3.61 -3.10 -13.70
C PRO A 87 -2.32 -2.69 -14.40
N ARG A 88 -1.73 -1.58 -13.94
CA ARG A 88 -0.48 -1.00 -14.44
C ARG A 88 0.62 -1.12 -13.38
N LYS A 89 1.89 -1.30 -13.79
CA LYS A 89 3.02 -1.32 -12.84
C LYS A 89 3.02 0.00 -12.05
N GLY A 90 3.03 -0.10 -10.73
CA GLY A 90 2.94 1.04 -9.82
C GLY A 90 1.51 1.44 -9.43
N ALA A 91 0.47 0.82 -9.99
CA ALA A 91 -0.89 1.07 -9.54
C ALA A 91 -1.06 0.70 -8.06
N LEU A 92 -1.85 1.49 -7.33
CA LEU A 92 -2.28 1.13 -6.00
C LEU A 92 -3.28 -0.01 -6.12
N ILE A 93 -3.13 -1.04 -5.30
CA ILE A 93 -4.02 -2.20 -5.24
C ILE A 93 -4.74 -2.18 -3.89
N LEU A 94 -6.06 -2.27 -3.94
CA LEU A 94 -6.93 -2.39 -2.78
C LEU A 94 -7.46 -3.81 -2.68
N TRP A 95 -7.26 -4.42 -1.52
CA TRP A 95 -7.73 -5.76 -1.22
C TRP A 95 -8.86 -5.75 -0.21
N ASP A 96 -9.75 -6.73 -0.34
CA ASP A 96 -10.79 -6.96 0.66
C ASP A 96 -10.20 -7.53 1.96
N TYR A 97 -11.05 -7.87 2.92
CA TYR A 97 -10.64 -8.61 4.11
C TYR A 97 -9.96 -9.93 3.75
N ARG A 98 -8.95 -10.31 4.54
CA ARG A 98 -8.29 -11.61 4.41
C ARG A 98 -9.31 -12.72 4.67
N LYS A 99 -9.35 -13.76 3.82
CA LYS A 99 -10.06 -15.01 4.13
C LYS A 99 -9.15 -15.90 4.99
N ASN A 100 -9.69 -16.47 6.06
CA ASN A 100 -9.01 -17.46 6.88
C ASN A 100 -9.41 -18.88 6.46
N VAL A 101 -8.63 -19.88 6.90
CA VAL A 101 -8.87 -21.29 6.55
C VAL A 101 -10.20 -21.79 7.15
N ASP A 102 -10.57 -21.27 8.31
CA ASP A 102 -11.83 -21.55 9.02
C ASP A 102 -13.05 -20.81 8.45
N GLY A 103 -12.90 -20.12 7.31
CA GLY A 103 -13.97 -19.33 6.69
C GLY A 103 -14.22 -17.97 7.32
N THR A 104 -13.55 -17.63 8.43
CA THR A 104 -13.66 -16.31 9.04
C THR A 104 -12.94 -15.25 8.20
N ARG A 105 -13.28 -13.97 8.44
CA ARG A 105 -12.65 -12.83 7.77
C ARG A 105 -11.73 -12.09 8.73
N GLY A 106 -10.59 -11.65 8.21
CA GLY A 106 -9.70 -10.73 8.91
C GLY A 106 -10.38 -9.39 9.17
N LYS A 107 -9.86 -8.63 10.14
CA LYS A 107 -10.49 -7.41 10.63
C LYS A 107 -10.31 -6.20 9.70
N TYR A 108 -9.25 -6.17 8.90
CA TYR A 108 -8.87 -5.00 8.11
C TYR A 108 -8.69 -5.33 6.63
N ARG A 109 -9.14 -4.41 5.77
CA ARG A 109 -8.72 -4.32 4.38
C ARG A 109 -7.23 -4.01 4.29
N HIS A 110 -6.67 -4.11 3.09
CA HIS A 110 -5.23 -3.91 2.89
C HIS A 110 -4.95 -3.17 1.60
N VAL A 111 -3.79 -2.52 1.55
CA VAL A 111 -3.36 -1.72 0.42
C VAL A 111 -1.88 -1.96 0.13
N GLY A 112 -1.49 -1.73 -1.11
CA GLY A 112 -0.12 -1.90 -1.58
C GLY A 112 0.05 -1.43 -3.01
N PHE A 113 1.12 -1.88 -3.65
CA PHE A 113 1.46 -1.54 -5.02
C PHE A 113 1.50 -2.79 -5.90
N TYR A 114 0.85 -2.72 -7.05
CA TYR A 114 0.94 -3.76 -8.07
C TYR A 114 2.23 -3.58 -8.88
N ILE A 115 3.01 -4.64 -9.03
CA ILE A 115 4.25 -4.62 -9.84
C ILE A 115 4.01 -5.34 -11.18
N ASN A 116 3.46 -6.55 -11.12
CA ASN A 116 3.13 -7.37 -12.28
C ASN A 116 2.18 -8.51 -11.85
N LYS A 117 1.82 -9.39 -12.79
CA LYS A 117 0.87 -10.50 -12.56
C LYS A 117 1.28 -11.46 -11.42
N LYS A 118 2.57 -11.56 -11.11
CA LYS A 118 3.12 -12.44 -10.08
C LYS A 118 3.55 -11.70 -8.83
N THR A 119 3.56 -10.37 -8.83
CA THR A 119 4.16 -9.57 -7.76
C THR A 119 3.34 -8.33 -7.43
N ALA A 120 3.00 -8.21 -6.15
CA ALA A 120 2.63 -6.98 -5.48
C ALA A 120 3.59 -6.73 -4.32
N VAL A 121 3.66 -5.48 -3.86
CA VAL A 121 4.46 -5.05 -2.71
C VAL A 121 3.54 -4.40 -1.69
N SER A 122 3.58 -4.86 -0.46
CA SER A 122 2.83 -4.26 0.65
C SER A 122 3.50 -4.60 1.98
N ASN A 123 3.02 -4.01 3.08
CA ASN A 123 3.41 -4.44 4.41
C ASN A 123 2.91 -5.88 4.67
N SER A 124 3.77 -6.74 5.20
CA SER A 124 3.39 -8.06 5.69
C SER A 124 3.15 -7.99 7.20
N SER A 125 1.89 -8.11 7.61
CA SER A 125 1.54 -8.15 9.03
C SER A 125 2.23 -9.30 9.76
N SER A 126 2.42 -10.48 9.15
CA SER A 126 3.11 -11.58 9.84
C SER A 126 4.62 -11.37 9.98
N ARG A 127 5.25 -10.68 9.03
CA ARG A 127 6.71 -10.46 9.03
C ARG A 127 7.11 -9.09 9.62
N ARG A 128 6.13 -8.22 9.91
CA ARG A 128 6.32 -6.83 10.38
C ARG A 128 7.21 -5.96 9.47
N ILE A 129 7.23 -6.25 8.16
CA ILE A 129 8.08 -5.59 7.15
C ILE A 129 7.39 -5.48 5.80
N VAL A 130 7.88 -4.57 4.95
CA VAL A 130 7.49 -4.52 3.52
C VAL A 130 7.96 -5.78 2.80
N ALA A 131 7.07 -6.45 2.07
CA ALA A 131 7.36 -7.71 1.41
C ALA A 131 6.75 -7.78 0.01
N ARG A 132 7.36 -8.62 -0.83
CA ARG A 132 6.79 -9.08 -2.11
C ARG A 132 5.89 -10.28 -1.86
N HIS A 133 4.77 -10.34 -2.58
CA HIS A 133 3.87 -11.49 -2.59
C HIS A 133 3.07 -11.54 -3.90
N HIS A 134 2.37 -12.65 -4.15
CA HIS A 134 1.43 -12.73 -5.27
C HIS A 134 0.29 -11.70 -5.08
N PRO A 135 -0.22 -11.03 -6.14
CA PRO A 135 -1.30 -10.06 -6.01
C PRO A 135 -2.55 -10.59 -5.32
N THR A 136 -2.83 -11.89 -5.36
CA THR A 136 -3.99 -12.51 -4.67
C THR A 136 -3.63 -13.16 -3.33
N PHE A 137 -2.39 -12.96 -2.85
CA PHE A 137 -1.79 -13.70 -1.73
C PHE A 137 -1.74 -15.22 -1.94
N GLY A 138 -1.85 -15.68 -3.19
CA GLY A 138 -1.93 -17.10 -3.55
C GLY A 138 -3.36 -17.62 -3.54
N LYS A 139 -3.49 -18.95 -3.52
CA LYS A 139 -4.77 -19.67 -3.49
C LYS A 139 -4.82 -20.64 -2.31
N PHE A 140 -6.01 -20.99 -1.87
CA PHE A 140 -6.28 -22.15 -1.02
C PHE A 140 -6.24 -23.44 -1.86
N PRO A 141 -6.16 -24.62 -1.23
CA PRO A 141 -6.31 -25.90 -1.94
C PRO A 141 -7.60 -26.01 -2.75
N SER A 142 -8.68 -25.35 -2.31
CA SER A 142 -9.95 -25.24 -3.04
C SER A 142 -9.88 -24.43 -4.34
N GLY A 143 -8.75 -23.77 -4.62
CA GLY A 143 -8.58 -22.89 -5.80
C GLY A 143 -9.02 -21.44 -5.58
N GLU A 144 -9.71 -21.14 -4.48
CA GLU A 144 -10.07 -19.78 -4.10
C GLU A 144 -8.84 -18.91 -3.79
N VAL A 145 -8.90 -17.63 -4.16
CA VAL A 145 -7.85 -16.68 -3.77
C VAL A 145 -7.88 -16.40 -2.28
N ARG A 146 -6.70 -16.28 -1.67
CA ARG A 146 -6.60 -15.95 -0.24
C ARG A 146 -7.07 -14.54 0.08
N ARG A 147 -7.02 -13.65 -0.91
CA ARG A 147 -7.51 -12.29 -0.79
C ARG A 147 -8.03 -11.78 -2.13
N GLU A 148 -9.26 -11.31 -2.11
CA GLU A 148 -9.91 -10.69 -3.26
C GLU A 148 -9.35 -9.28 -3.49
N ILE A 149 -9.25 -8.91 -4.76
CA ILE A 149 -8.82 -7.58 -5.20
C ILE A 149 -10.08 -6.79 -5.50
N LEU A 150 -10.30 -5.71 -4.77
CA LEU A 150 -11.48 -4.87 -4.94
C LEU A 150 -11.28 -3.85 -6.06
N ALA A 151 -10.10 -3.25 -6.14
CA ALA A 151 -9.81 -2.21 -7.11
C ALA A 151 -8.31 -2.05 -7.35
N TYR A 152 -8.01 -1.49 -8.52
CA TYR A 152 -6.72 -0.89 -8.83
C TYR A 152 -6.91 0.59 -9.09
N TYR A 153 -6.01 1.42 -8.60
CA TYR A 153 -6.05 2.87 -8.80
C TYR A 153 -4.81 3.35 -9.55
N TRP A 154 -5.00 4.33 -10.44
CA TRP A 154 -3.93 4.99 -11.19
C TRP A 154 -3.99 6.50 -11.03
N ASN A 155 -2.85 7.16 -11.21
CA ASN A 155 -2.72 8.61 -11.23
C ASN A 155 -1.92 9.02 -12.47
N ASP A 156 -2.43 9.98 -13.25
CA ASP A 156 -1.79 10.38 -14.52
C ASP A 156 -0.46 11.12 -14.32
N LYS A 157 -0.10 11.52 -13.10
CA LYS A 157 1.26 12.01 -12.79
C LYS A 157 2.34 10.92 -12.92
N LEU A 158 1.95 9.66 -13.10
CA LEU A 158 2.83 8.51 -13.26
C LEU A 158 3.04 8.09 -14.73
N THR A 159 2.61 8.91 -15.70
CA THR A 159 2.86 8.70 -17.14
C THR A 159 4.06 9.48 -17.65
#